data_AF-S3C138-F1
#
_entry.id   AF-S3C138-F1
#
_cell.length_a   1.000
_cell.length_b   1.000
_cell.length_c   1.000
_cell.angle_alpha   90.00
_cell.angle_beta   90.00
_cell.angle_gamma   90.00
#
_symmetry.space_group_name_H-M   'P 1'
#
loop_
_entity.id
_entity.type
_entity.pdbx_description
1 polymer ?
#
loop_
_entity_poly.entity_id
_entity_poly.type
_entity_poly.pdbx_seq_one_letter_code
_entity_poly.pdbx_strand_id
1 'polypeptide(L)'
;MHYIRLLRPPALVPANGASRNGLPSLSLVLTITTDLGDSFLCPGAPINLVVELQVEADDEVDDEDDEEDAAENGDEENGSQNKRTQPKTHLFSLATTAVGNAKKNKPAQGGDLAWKAGLRVLKLEAALPKEAAAFWNSDDVKKLCIRAANANISATHARQIIYPTESSSGSVGGNGLIMPLWVDVPDAVIHSGELFPHVALRRLEISPDEGNTAAVEVEEEIGESIARHVWDAGLVSVAFLADTCLGKLKSAPKASHNSKKRPHDGDEDDDPHSKETQVSILKTMLRPQKKDDNATLRVLELGSGVGILGIGLAKILHEAAKVADPSAAVDYRGATVLLTDLPEAEERARSNMALLDFAPLDTIRLEYANLDWQDGHLGHFGPGVVASPPQPFDLVMLSDCTYNVDMLPALVGTLSALQTATNQTTQRVLLTKKTRHESEELLFILLKDAGWKMLAGGGHPIRLPVLDDNDEQTIEVFIFERTI
;
A
#
# COMPACT_ATOMS: atom_id res chain seq x y z
N MET A 1 7.44 -2.14 -11.31
CA MET A 1 7.91 -1.21 -10.26
C MET A 1 9.15 -1.77 -9.60
N HIS A 2 9.86 -0.94 -8.84
CA HIS A 2 10.94 -1.39 -7.97
C HIS A 2 10.71 -0.89 -6.54
N TYR A 3 11.38 -1.51 -5.57
CA TYR A 3 11.23 -1.26 -4.14
C TYR A 3 12.60 -1.00 -3.55
N ILE A 4 12.75 0.11 -2.82
CA ILE A 4 13.91 0.28 -1.95
C ILE A 4 13.71 -0.69 -0.78
N ARG A 5 14.68 -1.56 -0.52
CA ARG A 5 14.67 -2.53 0.57
C ARG A 5 15.93 -2.40 1.40
N LEU A 6 15.81 -2.61 2.70
CA LEU A 6 16.95 -2.73 3.60
C LEU A 6 17.41 -4.19 3.67
N LEU A 7 18.72 -4.42 3.62
CA LEU A 7 19.29 -5.76 3.82
C LEU A 7 19.54 -6.07 5.30
N ARG A 8 19.46 -5.04 6.15
CA ARG A 8 19.51 -5.12 7.62
C ARG A 8 18.93 -3.82 8.21
N PRO A 9 18.45 -3.83 9.46
CA PRO A 9 18.00 -2.61 10.11
C PRO A 9 19.06 -1.50 10.11
N PRO A 10 18.64 -0.23 10.18
CA PRO A 10 19.55 0.89 10.41
C PRO A 10 20.41 0.63 11.64
N ALA A 11 21.67 1.04 11.60
CA ALA A 11 22.58 0.91 12.74
C ALA A 11 23.15 2.28 13.12
N LEU A 12 23.10 2.60 14.41
CA LEU A 12 23.75 3.79 14.95
C LEU A 12 25.27 3.66 14.82
N VAL A 13 25.87 4.68 14.24
CA VAL A 13 27.32 4.88 14.21
C VAL A 13 27.63 6.00 15.21
N PRO A 14 28.34 5.70 16.32
CA PRO A 14 28.67 6.70 17.31
C PRO A 14 29.46 7.86 16.72
N ALA A 15 29.23 9.06 17.25
CA ALA A 15 30.05 10.22 16.96
C ALA A 15 31.47 10.01 17.50
N ASN A 16 32.33 9.31 16.76
CA ASN A 16 33.76 9.40 16.99
C ASN A 16 34.15 10.87 16.82
N GLY A 17 35.16 11.37 17.57
CA GLY A 17 35.55 12.79 17.66
C GLY A 17 35.88 13.54 16.35
N ALA A 18 35.58 12.95 15.18
CA ALA A 18 35.57 13.52 13.84
C ALA A 18 34.18 13.95 13.31
N SER A 19 33.06 13.65 14.00
CA SER A 19 31.74 14.22 13.63
C SER A 19 31.78 15.73 13.85
N ARG A 20 31.66 16.52 12.78
CA ARG A 20 31.73 17.99 12.83
C ARG A 20 30.69 18.63 13.77
N ASN A 21 29.65 17.87 14.14
CA ASN A 21 28.48 18.34 14.89
C ASN A 21 28.24 17.58 16.21
N GLY A 22 29.02 16.53 16.51
CA GLY A 22 28.84 15.71 17.73
C GLY A 22 27.61 14.78 17.75
N LEU A 23 26.79 14.80 16.69
CA LEU A 23 25.64 13.90 16.53
C LEU A 23 26.05 12.55 15.91
N PRO A 24 25.32 11.46 16.23
CA PRO A 24 25.53 10.16 15.59
C PRO A 24 25.14 10.21 14.10
N SER A 25 25.58 9.19 13.38
CA SER A 25 25.15 8.92 12.00
C SER A 25 24.48 7.54 11.92
N LEU A 26 23.76 7.30 10.83
CA LEU A 26 23.05 6.05 10.59
C LEU A 26 23.70 5.30 9.44
N SER A 27 24.16 4.09 9.70
CA SER A 27 24.65 3.16 8.68
C SER A 27 23.47 2.43 8.06
N LEU A 28 23.28 2.61 6.75
CA LEU A 28 22.22 1.97 5.96
C LEU A 28 22.82 1.05 4.89
N VAL A 29 22.18 -0.10 4.67
CA VAL A 29 22.55 -1.05 3.61
C VAL A 29 21.29 -1.41 2.85
N LEU A 30 21.18 -0.92 1.63
CA LEU A 30 19.97 -1.03 0.82
C LEU A 30 20.22 -1.71 -0.52
N THR A 31 19.15 -2.25 -1.08
CA THR A 31 19.02 -2.72 -2.46
C THR A 31 17.78 -2.10 -3.09
N ILE A 32 17.72 -2.06 -4.41
CA ILE A 32 16.51 -1.69 -5.15
C ILE A 32 16.18 -2.80 -6.14
N THR A 33 15.07 -3.50 -5.90
CA THR A 33 14.68 -4.70 -6.64
C THR A 33 13.20 -4.69 -6.99
N THR A 34 12.76 -5.63 -7.82
CA THR A 34 11.36 -6.03 -7.96
C THR A 34 10.75 -6.51 -6.63
N ASP A 35 9.43 -6.71 -6.62
CA ASP A 35 8.69 -7.24 -5.48
C ASP A 35 9.23 -8.59 -4.98
N LEU A 36 9.56 -9.50 -5.91
CA LEU A 36 10.18 -10.81 -5.61
C LEU A 36 11.69 -10.76 -5.30
N GLY A 37 12.35 -9.64 -5.54
CA GLY A 37 13.81 -9.55 -5.40
C GLY A 37 14.59 -10.31 -6.48
N ASP A 38 13.92 -10.80 -7.53
CA ASP A 38 14.50 -11.59 -8.61
C ASP A 38 15.30 -10.74 -9.63
N SER A 39 15.02 -9.43 -9.69
CA SER A 39 15.73 -8.48 -10.55
C SER A 39 16.10 -7.20 -9.80
N PHE A 40 17.31 -6.70 -10.05
CA PHE A 40 17.78 -5.41 -9.54
C PHE A 40 17.42 -4.28 -10.51
N LEU A 41 17.11 -3.11 -9.97
CA LEU A 41 16.88 -1.92 -10.79
C LEU A 41 18.11 -1.60 -11.65
N CYS A 42 17.92 -1.54 -12.96
CA CYS A 42 18.98 -1.22 -13.93
C CYS A 42 18.61 0.03 -14.74
N PRO A 43 18.80 1.25 -14.19
CA PRO A 43 18.29 2.46 -14.83
C PRO A 43 19.26 2.96 -15.91
N GLY A 44 18.73 3.54 -16.99
CA GLY A 44 19.53 4.15 -18.08
C GLY A 44 20.35 5.37 -17.63
N ALA A 45 19.95 6.04 -16.54
CA ALA A 45 20.69 7.12 -15.90
C ALA A 45 20.75 6.92 -14.37
N PRO A 46 21.78 7.43 -13.67
CA PRO A 46 21.84 7.35 -12.22
C PRO A 46 20.62 7.99 -11.54
N ILE A 47 20.06 7.31 -10.54
CA ILE A 47 18.91 7.78 -9.77
C ILE A 47 19.37 8.23 -8.39
N ASN A 48 19.27 9.53 -8.11
CA ASN A 48 19.60 10.08 -6.80
C ASN A 48 18.57 9.64 -5.76
N LEU A 49 19.06 9.26 -4.58
CA LEU A 49 18.23 8.91 -3.43
C LEU A 49 18.29 10.02 -2.38
N VAL A 50 17.19 10.19 -1.65
CA VAL A 50 17.10 11.07 -0.49
C VAL A 50 16.82 10.22 0.74
N VAL A 51 17.51 10.55 1.84
CA VAL A 51 17.24 10.01 3.17
C VAL A 51 16.76 11.17 4.05
N GLU A 52 15.56 11.06 4.57
CA GLU A 52 14.90 12.06 5.40
C GLU A 52 14.57 11.46 6.76
N LEU A 53 14.91 12.16 7.84
CA LEU A 53 14.41 11.86 9.18
C LEU A 53 13.07 12.58 9.34
N GLN A 54 12.05 11.81 9.72
CA GLN A 54 10.72 12.30 10.11
C GLN A 54 10.60 12.13 11.62
N VAL A 55 10.28 13.22 12.31
CA VAL A 55 10.03 13.23 13.75
C VAL A 55 8.59 13.69 13.97
N GLU A 56 7.78 12.84 14.58
CA GLU A 56 6.44 13.24 15.04
C GLU A 56 6.56 13.78 16.46
N ALA A 57 6.33 15.09 16.64
CA ALA A 57 6.43 15.77 17.92
C ALA A 57 5.20 16.67 18.16
N ASP A 58 4.88 16.90 19.44
CA ASP A 58 3.82 17.84 19.83
C ASP A 58 4.41 19.25 20.02
N ASP A 59 4.16 20.14 19.06
CA ASP A 59 4.60 21.53 19.13
C ASP A 59 3.60 22.37 19.96
N GLU A 60 4.09 23.30 20.77
CA GLU A 60 3.25 24.32 21.41
C GLU A 60 2.63 25.23 20.34
N VAL A 61 1.34 25.52 20.44
CA VAL A 61 0.66 26.50 19.58
C VAL A 61 0.83 27.88 20.19
N ASP A 62 1.43 28.81 19.44
CA ASP A 62 1.45 30.23 19.82
C ASP A 62 0.07 30.83 19.48
N ASP A 63 -0.67 31.29 20.50
CA ASP A 63 -1.98 31.94 20.38
C ASP A 63 -1.84 33.38 19.81
N GLU A 64 -1.21 33.56 18.64
CA GLU A 64 -1.00 34.90 18.05
C GLU A 64 -2.18 35.41 17.19
N ASP A 65 -3.22 34.61 16.93
CA ASP A 65 -4.31 34.97 16.01
C ASP A 65 -5.71 35.16 16.64
N ASP A 66 -5.89 35.06 17.97
CA ASP A 66 -7.19 35.23 18.65
C ASP A 66 -7.29 36.53 19.48
N GLU A 67 -6.61 37.62 19.07
CA GLU A 67 -6.71 38.94 19.74
C GLU A 67 -7.90 39.82 19.28
N GLU A 68 -8.93 39.26 18.65
CA GLU A 68 -10.21 39.95 18.42
C GLU A 68 -11.37 39.11 18.98
N ASP A 69 -11.57 39.13 20.31
CA ASP A 69 -12.91 39.10 20.98
C ASP A 69 -12.84 38.78 22.50
N ALA A 70 -11.89 39.32 23.25
CA ALA A 70 -11.88 39.21 24.72
C ALA A 70 -11.71 40.57 25.42
N ALA A 71 -12.68 41.46 25.20
CA ALA A 71 -12.95 42.55 26.14
C ALA A 71 -14.15 42.17 27.01
N GLU A 72 -14.00 42.35 28.32
CA GLU A 72 -14.98 42.12 29.39
C GLU A 72 -15.04 40.69 29.95
N ASN A 73 -14.12 40.37 30.86
CA ASN A 73 -14.45 40.29 32.29
C ASN A 73 -13.15 40.06 33.08
N GLY A 74 -12.90 40.94 34.06
CA GLY A 74 -11.80 40.79 34.98
C GLY A 74 -12.17 39.81 36.08
N ASP A 75 -11.39 38.74 36.21
CA ASP A 75 -11.18 38.01 37.46
C ASP A 75 -9.78 37.38 37.40
N GLU A 76 -8.89 37.83 38.29
CA GLU A 76 -7.57 37.24 38.51
C GLU A 76 -7.75 35.90 39.26
N GLU A 77 -7.86 34.80 38.51
CA GLU A 77 -7.68 33.45 39.08
C GLU A 77 -6.39 32.81 38.57
N ASN A 78 -5.65 32.28 39.53
CA ASN A 78 -4.36 31.61 39.41
C ASN A 78 -4.54 30.27 38.67
N GLY A 79 -4.61 30.30 37.35
CA GLY A 79 -4.74 29.12 36.48
C GLY A 79 -3.42 28.77 35.80
N SER A 80 -2.90 27.57 36.05
CA SER A 80 -1.85 26.97 35.22
C SER A 80 -2.38 26.89 33.79
N GLN A 81 -1.91 27.77 32.91
CA GLN A 81 -2.26 27.75 31.48
C GLN A 81 -1.79 26.40 30.91
N ASN A 82 -2.73 25.48 30.68
CA ASN A 82 -2.47 24.30 29.87
C ASN A 82 -2.22 24.79 28.45
N LYS A 83 -0.95 24.94 28.08
CA LYS A 83 -0.57 25.29 26.72
C LYS A 83 -1.12 24.22 25.77
N ARG A 84 -1.81 24.66 24.73
CA ARG A 84 -2.35 23.79 23.70
C ARG A 84 -1.19 23.31 22.83
N THR A 85 -1.03 22.01 22.70
CA THR A 85 -0.06 21.41 21.77
C THR A 85 -0.77 20.83 20.55
N GLN A 86 -0.08 20.74 19.42
CA GLN A 86 -0.56 20.06 18.22
C GLN A 86 0.52 19.13 17.66
N PRO A 87 0.13 17.93 17.20
CA PRO A 87 1.07 17.00 16.57
C PRO A 87 1.56 17.58 15.25
N LYS A 88 2.87 17.53 15.04
CA LYS A 88 3.53 18.05 13.86
C LYS A 88 4.69 17.16 13.45
N THR A 89 4.75 16.87 12.16
CA THR A 89 5.86 16.14 11.55
C THR A 89 6.99 17.10 11.17
N HIS A 90 8.14 16.98 11.82
CA HIS A 90 9.37 17.67 11.47
C HIS A 90 10.19 16.83 10.49
N LEU A 91 10.63 17.44 9.37
CA LEU A 91 11.36 16.77 8.30
C LEU A 91 12.80 17.29 8.22
N PHE A 92 13.77 16.39 8.26
CA PHE A 92 15.19 16.70 8.17
C PHE A 92 15.86 15.90 7.07
N SER A 93 16.42 16.56 6.05
CA SER A 93 17.23 15.88 5.04
C SER A 93 18.61 15.53 5.60
N LEU A 94 19.01 14.26 5.48
CA LEU A 94 20.29 13.78 6.02
C LEU A 94 21.39 13.85 4.95
N ALA A 95 22.58 14.30 5.36
CA ALA A 95 23.74 14.30 4.48
C ALA A 95 24.28 12.87 4.35
N THR A 96 24.17 12.27 3.17
CA THR A 96 24.60 10.89 2.93
C THR A 96 25.97 10.79 2.29
N THR A 97 26.78 9.82 2.72
CA THR A 97 28.06 9.46 2.08
C THR A 97 28.13 7.98 1.77
N ALA A 98 28.63 7.60 0.59
CA ALA A 98 28.79 6.21 0.21
C ALA A 98 29.96 5.55 0.98
N VAL A 99 29.74 4.32 1.45
CA VAL A 99 30.73 3.55 2.21
C VAL A 99 31.34 2.47 1.29
N GLY A 100 32.44 2.81 0.59
CA GLY A 100 33.16 1.88 -0.31
C GLY A 100 34.33 2.50 -1.12
N ASN A 101 35.46 1.76 -1.18
CA ASN A 101 36.78 2.03 -1.78
C ASN A 101 37.38 3.45 -1.73
N ALA A 102 38.06 3.69 -0.60
CA ALA A 102 39.26 4.51 -0.39
C ALA A 102 39.86 5.23 -1.62
N LYS A 103 39.43 6.48 -1.86
CA LYS A 103 40.28 7.65 -2.10
C LYS A 103 39.43 8.92 -2.15
N LYS A 104 39.48 9.71 -1.06
CA LYS A 104 38.91 11.07 -0.90
C LYS A 104 37.38 11.18 -1.08
N ASN A 105 36.61 10.65 -0.13
CA ASN A 105 35.19 11.00 -0.02
C ASN A 105 35.09 12.38 0.67
N LYS A 106 34.90 13.44 -0.12
CA LYS A 106 34.35 14.69 0.42
C LYS A 106 32.87 14.46 0.76
N PRO A 107 32.31 15.15 1.77
CA PRO A 107 30.86 15.16 1.95
C PRO A 107 30.23 15.67 0.66
N ALA A 108 29.37 14.84 0.06
CA ALA A 108 28.61 15.21 -1.12
C ALA A 108 27.64 16.32 -0.74
N GLN A 109 27.70 17.46 -1.42
CA GLN A 109 26.61 18.43 -1.36
C GLN A 109 25.47 17.89 -2.23
N GLY A 110 24.48 17.26 -1.61
CA GLY A 110 23.14 17.04 -2.18
C GLY A 110 23.02 16.30 -3.53
N GLY A 111 24.02 15.53 -3.98
CA GLY A 111 23.96 14.95 -5.34
C GLY A 111 24.81 13.71 -5.68
N ASP A 112 25.67 13.18 -4.80
CA ASP A 112 26.57 12.06 -5.19
C ASP A 112 26.07 10.65 -4.80
N LEU A 113 24.97 10.52 -4.07
CA LEU A 113 24.42 9.21 -3.70
C LEU A 113 23.34 8.77 -4.72
N ALA A 114 23.80 8.12 -5.77
CA ALA A 114 22.95 7.63 -6.86
C ALA A 114 22.99 6.11 -6.98
N TRP A 115 21.81 5.50 -7.15
CA TRP A 115 21.68 4.13 -7.67
C TRP A 115 22.04 4.11 -9.15
N LYS A 116 22.83 3.13 -9.59
CA LYS A 116 23.36 3.04 -10.96
C LYS A 116 23.17 1.63 -11.50
N ALA A 117 23.10 1.50 -12.82
CA ALA A 117 23.06 0.21 -13.50
C ALA A 117 24.20 -0.70 -13.00
N GLY A 118 23.86 -1.97 -12.76
CA GLY A 118 24.78 -2.99 -12.23
C GLY A 118 25.02 -2.95 -10.72
N LEU A 119 24.51 -1.94 -10.01
CA LEU A 119 24.57 -1.91 -8.54
C LEU A 119 23.61 -2.96 -7.96
N ARG A 120 24.07 -3.72 -6.98
CA ARG A 120 23.25 -4.70 -6.25
C ARG A 120 23.01 -4.29 -4.80
N VAL A 121 23.95 -3.56 -4.22
CA VAL A 121 23.92 -3.11 -2.84
C VAL A 121 24.51 -1.72 -2.77
N LEU A 122 23.82 -0.82 -2.09
CA LEU A 122 24.31 0.50 -1.74
C LEU A 122 24.50 0.57 -0.22
N LYS A 123 25.74 0.86 0.20
CA LYS A 123 26.07 1.12 1.60
C LYS A 123 26.28 2.62 1.78
N LEU A 124 25.60 3.22 2.73
CA LEU A 124 25.69 4.65 2.99
C LEU A 124 25.69 4.94 4.49
N GLU A 125 26.32 6.06 4.84
CA GLU A 125 26.25 6.66 6.16
C GLU A 125 25.49 7.98 6.04
N ALA A 126 24.39 8.11 6.79
CA ALA A 126 23.51 9.27 6.80
C ALA A 126 23.75 10.08 8.07
N ALA A 127 24.33 11.27 7.93
CA ALA A 127 24.67 12.16 9.04
C ALA A 127 23.49 13.07 9.38
N LEU A 128 23.19 13.18 10.68
CA LEU A 128 22.13 14.05 11.19
C LEU A 128 22.51 15.54 11.05
N PRO A 129 21.58 16.39 10.58
CA PRO A 129 21.76 17.84 10.58
C PRO A 129 21.72 18.39 12.01
N LYS A 130 22.33 19.56 12.26
CA LYS A 130 22.39 20.15 13.62
C LYS A 130 21.01 20.49 14.15
N GLU A 131 20.12 20.83 13.25
CA GLU A 131 18.73 21.21 13.46
C GLU A 131 17.93 20.04 14.06
N ALA A 132 18.31 18.79 13.76
CA ALA A 132 17.68 17.60 14.33
C ALA A 132 18.18 17.27 15.76
N ALA A 133 19.20 17.98 16.28
CA ALA A 133 19.80 17.67 17.58
C ALA A 133 18.80 17.73 18.75
N ALA A 134 17.86 18.68 18.70
CA ALA A 134 16.86 18.87 19.75
C ALA A 134 15.92 17.65 19.87
N PHE A 135 15.51 17.12 18.72
CA PHE A 135 14.64 15.95 18.62
C PHE A 135 15.38 14.64 18.83
N TRP A 136 16.68 14.59 18.57
CA TRP A 136 17.43 13.33 18.62
C TRP A 136 17.38 12.67 20.00
N ASN A 137 17.43 13.47 21.07
CA ASN A 137 17.40 12.99 22.46
C ASN A 137 16.01 13.03 23.10
N SER A 138 14.96 13.36 22.35
CA SER A 138 13.58 13.31 22.86
C SER A 138 13.02 11.89 22.74
N ASP A 139 11.89 11.63 23.40
CA ASP A 139 11.14 10.38 23.27
C ASP A 139 10.22 10.37 22.03
N ASP A 140 10.32 11.39 21.15
CA ASP A 140 9.50 11.52 19.96
C ASP A 140 9.69 10.33 19.00
N VAL A 141 8.64 10.00 18.24
CA VAL A 141 8.71 8.91 17.26
C VAL A 141 9.56 9.35 16.07
N LYS A 142 10.60 8.57 15.74
CA LYS A 142 11.59 8.88 14.71
C LYS A 142 11.60 7.79 13.63
N LYS A 143 11.31 8.17 12.38
CA LYS A 143 11.38 7.28 11.21
C LYS A 143 12.31 7.86 10.14
N LEU A 144 13.07 7.01 9.46
CA LEU A 144 13.78 7.37 8.24
C LEU A 144 12.91 7.05 7.03
N CYS A 145 12.66 8.04 6.19
CA CYS A 145 12.15 7.85 4.84
C CYS A 145 13.33 7.74 3.86
N ILE A 146 13.33 6.70 3.02
CA ILE A 146 14.26 6.56 1.90
C ILE A 146 13.45 6.50 0.62
N ARG A 147 13.72 7.43 -0.31
CA ARG A 147 12.97 7.58 -1.56
C ARG A 147 13.85 8.07 -2.71
N ALA A 148 13.32 8.01 -3.93
CA ALA A 148 13.93 8.69 -5.06
C ALA A 148 13.86 10.22 -4.86
N ALA A 149 14.94 10.93 -5.20
CA ALA A 149 15.00 12.38 -5.10
C ALA A 149 13.97 13.06 -6.02
N ASN A 150 13.79 12.51 -7.21
CA ASN A 150 12.76 12.94 -8.16
C ASN A 150 11.41 12.34 -7.75
N ALA A 151 10.49 13.20 -7.28
CA ALA A 151 9.15 12.80 -6.84
C ALA A 151 8.32 12.12 -7.95
N ASN A 152 8.59 12.40 -9.23
CA ASN A 152 7.84 11.81 -10.35
C ASN A 152 8.11 10.32 -10.55
N ILE A 153 9.20 9.79 -9.99
CA ILE A 153 9.54 8.36 -10.03
C ILE A 153 9.47 7.71 -8.64
N SER A 154 8.91 8.42 -7.65
CA SER A 154 8.68 7.93 -6.29
C SER A 154 7.20 7.54 -6.17
N ALA A 155 6.90 6.26 -5.97
CA ALA A 155 5.52 5.78 -5.82
C ALA A 155 4.97 6.14 -4.43
N THR A 156 4.57 7.40 -4.24
CA THR A 156 3.96 7.86 -2.98
C THR A 156 2.44 7.91 -3.04
N HIS A 157 1.86 7.98 -4.25
CA HIS A 157 0.42 8.18 -4.43
C HIS A 157 -0.21 7.14 -5.36
N ALA A 158 -1.38 6.60 -4.97
CA ALA A 158 -2.10 5.57 -5.72
C ALA A 158 -2.29 5.90 -7.20
N ARG A 159 -2.68 7.15 -7.50
CA ARG A 159 -2.86 7.64 -8.89
C ARG A 159 -1.59 7.50 -9.76
N GLN A 160 -0.39 7.64 -9.21
CA GLN A 160 0.85 7.47 -9.99
C GLN A 160 1.00 6.03 -10.47
N ILE A 161 0.51 5.05 -9.68
CA ILE A 161 0.60 3.63 -9.99
C ILE A 161 -0.37 3.24 -11.12
N ILE A 162 -1.60 3.74 -11.09
CA ILE A 162 -2.66 3.38 -12.06
C ILE A 162 -2.72 4.29 -13.29
N TYR A 163 -2.19 5.51 -13.20
CA TYR A 163 -2.07 6.47 -14.30
C TYR A 163 -0.63 7.00 -14.39
N PRO A 164 0.35 6.14 -14.73
CA PRO A 164 1.72 6.59 -14.87
C PRO A 164 1.79 7.68 -15.95
N THR A 165 2.50 8.77 -15.66
CA THR A 165 2.64 9.88 -16.61
C THR A 165 3.47 9.43 -17.82
N GLU A 166 2.88 9.49 -19.01
CA GLU A 166 3.65 9.44 -20.26
C GLU A 166 4.44 10.75 -20.38
N SER A 167 5.76 10.66 -20.51
CA SER A 167 6.58 11.85 -20.72
C SER A 167 6.33 12.43 -22.11
N SER A 168 6.05 13.72 -22.17
CA SER A 168 5.89 14.53 -23.38
C SER A 168 7.22 14.80 -24.12
N SER A 169 8.23 13.94 -23.95
CA SER A 169 9.58 14.20 -24.44
C SER A 169 10.27 12.97 -25.04
N GLY A 170 9.67 12.31 -26.03
CA GLY A 170 10.39 11.56 -27.09
C GLY A 170 11.41 10.47 -26.70
N SER A 171 11.58 10.15 -25.42
CA SER A 171 12.35 9.01 -24.93
C SER A 171 11.38 7.85 -24.76
N VAL A 172 11.52 6.85 -25.62
CA VAL A 172 10.84 5.57 -25.49
C VAL A 172 11.27 4.95 -24.16
N GLY A 173 10.37 4.93 -23.18
CA GLY A 173 10.60 4.47 -21.81
C GLY A 173 9.69 5.23 -20.85
N GLY A 174 8.63 4.57 -20.36
CA GLY A 174 7.75 5.15 -19.34
C GLY A 174 8.54 5.52 -18.08
N ASN A 175 8.12 6.55 -17.34
CA ASN A 175 8.71 6.84 -16.04
C ASN A 175 8.32 5.72 -15.07
N GLY A 176 9.14 4.68 -14.96
CA GLY A 176 8.92 3.67 -13.94
C GLY A 176 8.94 4.26 -12.53
N LEU A 177 8.32 3.57 -11.57
CA LEU A 177 8.26 4.02 -10.19
C LEU A 177 9.10 3.16 -9.25
N ILE A 178 9.61 3.82 -8.23
CA ILE A 178 10.32 3.23 -7.09
C ILE A 178 9.49 3.47 -5.83
N MET A 179 9.07 2.40 -5.17
CA MET A 179 8.36 2.42 -3.90
C MET A 179 9.33 2.82 -2.76
N PRO A 180 9.06 3.94 -2.05
CA PRO A 180 9.82 4.35 -0.88
C PRO A 180 9.68 3.38 0.29
N LEU A 181 10.57 3.52 1.28
CA LEU A 181 10.44 2.82 2.56
C LEU A 181 10.56 3.80 3.72
N TRP A 182 9.85 3.48 4.79
CA TRP A 182 10.02 4.09 6.10
C TRP A 182 10.54 3.03 7.07
N VAL A 183 11.43 3.40 7.99
CA VAL A 183 11.96 2.49 9.00
C VAL A 183 12.20 3.24 10.28
N ASP A 184 11.95 2.61 11.43
CA ASP A 184 12.26 3.22 12.71
C ASP A 184 13.76 3.50 12.85
N VAL A 185 14.07 4.54 13.60
CA VAL A 185 15.44 4.82 14.03
C VAL A 185 15.69 4.05 15.33
N PRO A 186 16.75 3.23 15.41
CA PRO A 186 17.13 2.60 16.66
C PRO A 186 17.40 3.64 17.74
N ASP A 187 16.77 3.48 18.89
CA ASP A 187 17.12 4.25 20.08
C ASP A 187 18.51 3.80 20.58
N ALA A 188 19.30 4.75 21.08
CA ALA A 188 20.57 4.46 21.73
C ALA A 188 20.36 3.73 23.07
N VAL A 189 19.17 3.84 23.68
CA VAL A 189 18.81 3.26 24.97
C VAL A 189 17.91 2.03 24.77
N ILE A 190 18.40 0.99 24.12
CA ILE A 190 17.72 -0.31 24.21
C ILE A 190 17.92 -0.84 25.63
N HIS A 191 16.95 -0.57 26.51
CA HIS A 191 16.86 -1.18 27.83
C HIS A 191 16.64 -2.69 27.65
N SER A 192 17.66 -3.48 28.00
CA SER A 192 17.54 -4.89 28.41
C SER A 192 16.58 -5.78 27.59
N GLY A 193 17.06 -6.30 26.46
CA GLY A 193 16.57 -7.58 25.92
C GLY A 193 15.44 -7.53 24.88
N GLU A 194 14.85 -6.38 24.59
CA GLU A 194 13.93 -6.23 23.44
C GLU A 194 14.72 -6.08 22.14
N LEU A 195 14.41 -6.91 21.13
CA LEU A 195 15.03 -6.85 19.81
C LEU A 195 14.41 -5.68 19.03
N PHE A 196 15.26 -4.84 18.43
CA PHE A 196 14.80 -3.79 17.52
C PHE A 196 13.96 -4.41 16.38
N PRO A 197 12.74 -3.91 16.10
CA PRO A 197 11.86 -4.54 15.14
C PRO A 197 12.49 -4.51 13.74
N HIS A 198 12.59 -5.67 13.12
CA HIS A 198 13.17 -5.84 11.78
C HIS A 198 12.11 -5.58 10.71
N VAL A 199 11.54 -4.37 10.70
CA VAL A 199 10.38 -4.05 9.86
C VAL A 199 10.60 -2.76 9.06
N ALA A 200 10.02 -2.69 7.87
CA ALA A 200 9.99 -1.49 7.06
C ALA A 200 8.54 -1.21 6.65
N LEU A 201 8.14 0.05 6.77
CA LEU A 201 6.81 0.53 6.46
C LEU A 201 6.73 0.98 5.00
N ARG A 202 5.67 0.57 4.31
CA ARG A 202 5.21 1.10 3.03
C ARG A 202 4.03 2.01 3.29
N ARG A 203 4.03 3.19 2.65
CA ARG A 203 2.97 4.19 2.73
C ARG A 203 2.51 4.56 1.33
N LEU A 204 1.20 4.46 1.08
CA LEU A 204 0.57 4.86 -0.18
C LEU A 204 -0.56 5.84 0.08
N GLU A 205 -0.43 7.07 -0.41
CA GLU A 205 -1.49 8.09 -0.35
C GLU A 205 -2.65 7.70 -1.28
N ILE A 206 -3.87 7.82 -0.76
CA ILE A 206 -5.11 7.43 -1.46
C ILE A 206 -6.13 8.57 -1.58
N SER A 207 -5.88 9.71 -0.93
CA SER A 207 -6.76 10.86 -0.95
C SER A 207 -6.85 11.49 -2.35
N PRO A 208 -8.04 11.95 -2.79
CA PRO A 208 -8.19 12.57 -4.11
C PRO A 208 -7.78 14.05 -4.15
N ASP A 209 -7.69 14.71 -3.00
CA ASP A 209 -7.49 16.17 -2.86
C ASP A 209 -6.20 16.49 -2.11
N GLU A 210 -5.43 17.45 -2.65
CA GLU A 210 -4.25 18.02 -2.00
C GLU A 210 -4.67 18.69 -0.68
N GLY A 211 -4.33 18.07 0.46
CA GLY A 211 -4.67 18.54 1.81
C GLY A 211 -5.33 17.49 2.71
N ASN A 212 -5.86 16.39 2.15
CA ASN A 212 -6.26 15.22 2.94
C ASN A 212 -5.09 14.23 3.01
N THR A 213 -4.69 13.81 4.21
CA THR A 213 -3.50 12.99 4.49
C THR A 213 -3.77 11.49 4.52
N ALA A 214 -4.91 11.02 3.98
CA ALA A 214 -5.24 9.60 4.02
C ALA A 214 -4.25 8.73 3.23
N ALA A 215 -3.57 7.84 3.95
CA ALA A 215 -2.67 6.85 3.37
C ALA A 215 -3.00 5.44 3.88
N VAL A 216 -2.62 4.45 3.08
CA VAL A 216 -2.56 3.03 3.46
C VAL A 216 -1.13 2.74 3.91
N GLU A 217 -1.01 2.14 5.09
CA GLU A 217 0.25 1.89 5.76
C GLU A 217 0.36 0.41 6.14
N VAL A 218 1.46 -0.22 5.74
CA VAL A 218 1.70 -1.65 5.97
C VAL A 218 3.19 -1.89 6.14
N GLU A 219 3.56 -2.62 7.18
CA GLU A 219 4.92 -3.08 7.40
C GLU A 219 5.19 -4.42 6.72
N GLU A 220 6.40 -4.56 6.21
CA GLU A 220 7.02 -5.79 5.75
C GLU A 220 8.28 -6.08 6.57
N GLU A 221 8.72 -7.34 6.58
CA GLU A 221 9.97 -7.70 7.27
C GLU A 221 11.20 -7.23 6.49
N ILE A 222 12.23 -6.78 7.20
CA ILE A 222 13.54 -6.50 6.63
C ILE A 222 14.26 -7.83 6.43
N GLY A 223 14.58 -8.17 5.17
CA GLY A 223 15.31 -9.38 4.80
C GLY A 223 14.62 -10.20 3.72
N GLU A 224 14.86 -11.51 3.73
CA GLU A 224 14.34 -12.45 2.73
C GLU A 224 13.13 -13.22 3.32
N SER A 225 11.90 -12.83 2.99
CA SER A 225 10.67 -13.53 3.40
C SER A 225 9.51 -13.29 2.44
N ILE A 226 9.14 -14.29 1.65
CA ILE A 226 8.15 -14.18 0.55
C ILE A 226 6.75 -13.77 1.06
N ALA A 227 6.29 -14.36 2.16
CA ALA A 227 4.94 -14.12 2.72
C ALA A 227 4.85 -12.81 3.53
N ARG A 228 5.99 -12.15 3.80
CA ARG A 228 6.07 -11.00 4.69
C ARG A 228 6.53 -9.74 3.99
N HIS A 229 6.30 -9.68 2.68
CA HIS A 229 6.59 -8.55 1.80
C HIS A 229 5.33 -8.07 1.08
N VAL A 230 5.33 -6.81 0.65
CA VAL A 230 4.31 -6.28 -0.27
C VAL A 230 4.61 -6.74 -1.71
N TRP A 231 3.58 -7.14 -2.43
CA TRP A 231 3.64 -7.59 -3.83
C TRP A 231 3.00 -6.57 -4.78
N ASP A 232 3.44 -6.56 -6.05
CA ASP A 232 2.95 -5.61 -7.06
C ASP A 232 1.42 -5.67 -7.21
N ALA A 233 0.83 -6.87 -7.30
CA ALA A 233 -0.62 -7.03 -7.50
C ALA A 233 -1.44 -6.47 -6.33
N GLY A 234 -0.95 -6.63 -5.08
CA GLY A 234 -1.65 -6.15 -3.89
C GLY A 234 -1.65 -4.63 -3.83
N LEU A 235 -0.49 -4.03 -4.09
CA LEU A 235 -0.32 -2.59 -4.13
C LEU A 235 -1.13 -1.95 -5.28
N VAL A 236 -1.10 -2.53 -6.48
CA VAL A 236 -1.90 -2.06 -7.62
C VAL A 236 -3.40 -2.21 -7.35
N SER A 237 -3.81 -3.29 -6.70
CA SER A 237 -5.21 -3.51 -6.30
C SER A 237 -5.71 -2.41 -5.37
N VAL A 238 -4.93 -2.06 -4.35
CA VAL A 238 -5.27 -0.95 -3.44
C VAL A 238 -5.37 0.35 -4.21
N ALA A 239 -4.42 0.64 -5.11
CA ALA A 239 -4.47 1.86 -5.92
C ALA A 239 -5.71 1.91 -6.84
N PHE A 240 -6.06 0.78 -7.47
CA PHE A 240 -7.23 0.63 -8.31
C PHE A 240 -8.55 0.78 -7.53
N LEU A 241 -8.63 0.18 -6.33
CA LEU A 241 -9.78 0.32 -5.42
C LEU A 241 -9.93 1.75 -4.91
N ALA A 242 -8.82 2.42 -4.59
CA ALA A 242 -8.82 3.81 -4.15
C ALA A 242 -9.39 4.72 -5.25
N ASP A 243 -8.95 4.58 -6.50
CA ASP A 243 -9.51 5.37 -7.62
C ASP A 243 -10.97 5.00 -7.91
N THR A 244 -11.33 3.72 -7.77
CA THR A 244 -12.72 3.27 -7.92
C THR A 244 -13.64 3.92 -6.88
N CYS A 245 -13.24 3.94 -5.62
CA CYS A 245 -14.09 4.36 -4.50
C CYS A 245 -14.00 5.86 -4.17
N LEU A 246 -12.81 6.46 -4.30
CA LEU A 246 -12.51 7.84 -3.90
C LEU A 246 -12.30 8.78 -5.10
N GLY A 247 -12.07 8.23 -6.30
CA GLY A 247 -11.84 9.02 -7.49
C GLY A 247 -13.04 9.90 -7.84
N LYS A 248 -12.79 11.18 -8.09
CA LYS A 248 -13.78 12.07 -8.71
C LYS A 248 -14.02 11.56 -10.13
N LEU A 249 -15.18 10.96 -10.40
CA LEU A 249 -15.63 10.70 -11.76
C LEU A 249 -15.57 12.03 -12.51
N LYS A 250 -14.53 12.22 -13.34
CA LYS A 250 -14.63 13.23 -14.40
C LYS A 250 -15.79 12.76 -15.25
N SER A 251 -16.90 13.49 -15.21
CA SER A 251 -18.00 13.33 -16.16
C SER A 251 -17.37 13.16 -17.55
N ALA A 252 -17.65 12.03 -18.20
CA ALA A 252 -17.06 11.69 -19.48
C ALA A 252 -17.11 12.91 -20.43
N PRO A 253 -16.04 13.18 -21.22
CA PRO A 253 -16.11 14.20 -22.24
C PRO A 253 -17.28 13.82 -23.16
N LYS A 254 -18.29 14.71 -23.23
CA LYS A 254 -19.43 14.53 -24.13
C LYS A 254 -18.88 14.21 -25.51
N ALA A 255 -19.13 12.99 -25.98
CA ALA A 255 -18.72 12.56 -27.31
C ALA A 255 -19.27 13.57 -28.32
N SER A 256 -18.38 14.42 -28.85
CA SER A 256 -18.73 15.27 -29.98
C SER A 256 -19.00 14.35 -31.16
N HIS A 257 -20.27 14.22 -31.53
CA HIS A 257 -20.67 13.62 -32.78
C HIS A 257 -20.03 14.38 -33.94
N ASN A 258 -18.88 13.89 -34.40
CA ASN A 258 -18.44 14.00 -35.79
C ASN A 258 -17.15 13.21 -36.02
N SER A 259 -17.26 12.05 -36.64
CA SER A 259 -16.71 11.82 -37.99
C SER A 259 -16.76 10.34 -38.36
N LYS A 260 -17.21 10.09 -39.58
CA LYS A 260 -17.13 8.79 -40.25
C LYS A 260 -15.66 8.39 -40.42
N LYS A 261 -15.26 7.22 -39.94
CA LYS A 261 -14.07 6.51 -40.42
C LYS A 261 -14.38 5.03 -40.71
N ARG A 262 -13.78 4.57 -41.80
CA ARG A 262 -13.90 3.23 -42.41
C ARG A 262 -13.05 2.22 -41.62
N PRO A 263 -13.38 0.91 -41.67
CA PRO A 263 -12.61 -0.10 -40.94
C PRO A 263 -11.25 -0.30 -41.64
N HIS A 264 -10.19 -0.29 -40.86
CA HIS A 264 -8.91 -0.89 -41.22
C HIS A 264 -8.65 -1.96 -40.17
N ASP A 265 -8.53 -3.20 -40.61
CA ASP A 265 -8.17 -4.35 -39.77
C ASP A 265 -6.76 -4.13 -39.19
N GLY A 266 -6.57 -4.39 -37.90
CA GLY A 266 -5.22 -4.64 -37.37
C GLY A 266 -4.91 -4.30 -35.91
N ASP A 267 -5.64 -3.40 -35.25
CA ASP A 267 -5.31 -3.00 -33.88
C ASP A 267 -6.42 -3.45 -32.91
N GLU A 268 -6.05 -4.18 -31.85
CA GLU A 268 -6.92 -4.44 -30.71
C GLU A 268 -7.18 -3.10 -30.01
N ASP A 269 -8.22 -2.39 -30.47
CA ASP A 269 -8.70 -1.16 -29.86
C ASP A 269 -9.08 -1.43 -28.39
N ASP A 270 -8.43 -0.74 -27.45
CA ASP A 270 -8.82 -0.60 -26.04
C ASP A 270 -10.32 -0.22 -25.98
N ASP A 271 -11.22 -1.18 -25.75
CA ASP A 271 -12.65 -0.93 -25.65
C ASP A 271 -12.96 -0.23 -24.31
N PRO A 272 -13.21 1.10 -24.30
CA PRO A 272 -13.45 1.85 -23.07
C PRO A 272 -14.66 1.31 -22.30
N HIS A 273 -15.59 0.64 -23.00
CA HIS A 273 -16.79 0.05 -22.45
C HIS A 273 -16.50 -1.08 -21.45
N SER A 274 -15.42 -1.85 -21.67
CA SER A 274 -15.04 -2.98 -20.81
C SER A 274 -14.48 -2.51 -19.46
N LYS A 275 -13.62 -1.48 -19.45
CA LYS A 275 -13.08 -0.90 -18.21
C LYS A 275 -14.17 -0.19 -17.39
N GLU A 276 -15.04 0.58 -18.05
CA GLU A 276 -16.22 1.18 -17.39
C GLU A 276 -17.15 0.12 -16.79
N THR A 277 -17.30 -1.01 -17.47
CA THR A 277 -18.07 -2.17 -16.98
C THR A 277 -17.44 -2.79 -15.73
N GLN A 278 -16.11 -3.02 -15.70
CA GLN A 278 -15.40 -3.53 -14.52
C GLN A 278 -15.59 -2.64 -13.29
N VAL A 279 -15.35 -1.33 -13.44
CA VAL A 279 -15.50 -0.35 -12.36
C VAL A 279 -16.94 -0.29 -11.85
N SER A 280 -17.92 -0.35 -12.75
CA SER A 280 -19.34 -0.37 -12.38
C SER A 280 -19.74 -1.62 -11.60
N ILE A 281 -19.26 -2.79 -12.01
CA ILE A 281 -19.48 -4.06 -11.31
C ILE A 281 -18.85 -3.99 -9.91
N LEU A 282 -17.60 -3.55 -9.81
CA LEU A 282 -16.89 -3.45 -8.53
C LEU A 282 -17.57 -2.47 -7.55
N LYS A 283 -18.01 -1.30 -8.03
CA LYS A 283 -18.82 -0.37 -7.22
C LYS A 283 -20.11 -0.98 -6.70
N THR A 284 -20.72 -1.87 -7.48
CA THR A 284 -21.94 -2.57 -7.07
C THR A 284 -21.65 -3.63 -6.01
N MET A 285 -20.51 -4.30 -6.12
CA MET A 285 -20.06 -5.32 -5.16
C MET A 285 -19.60 -4.71 -3.82
N LEU A 286 -19.00 -3.52 -3.85
CA LEU A 286 -18.57 -2.77 -2.66
C LEU A 286 -19.71 -1.93 -2.06
N ARG A 287 -20.95 -2.39 -2.18
CA ARG A 287 -22.12 -1.80 -1.52
C ARG A 287 -22.80 -2.88 -0.68
N PRO A 288 -23.23 -2.56 0.55
CA PRO A 288 -24.05 -3.47 1.33
C PRO A 288 -25.27 -3.91 0.51
N GLN A 289 -25.48 -5.21 0.37
CA GLN A 289 -26.60 -5.73 -0.38
C GLN A 289 -27.88 -5.58 0.47
N LYS A 290 -28.76 -4.66 0.08
CA LYS A 290 -30.02 -4.31 0.77
C LYS A 290 -31.06 -5.43 0.73
N LYS A 291 -30.80 -6.57 1.39
CA LYS A 291 -31.84 -7.56 1.71
C LYS A 291 -32.54 -7.27 3.04
N ASP A 292 -31.90 -6.51 3.92
CA ASP A 292 -32.39 -6.13 5.25
C ASP A 292 -31.87 -4.72 5.61
N ASP A 293 -32.61 -3.96 6.43
CA ASP A 293 -32.28 -2.58 6.80
C ASP A 293 -30.99 -2.46 7.64
N ASN A 294 -30.48 -3.60 8.12
CA ASN A 294 -29.28 -3.70 8.96
C ASN A 294 -28.11 -4.45 8.29
N ALA A 295 -28.19 -4.73 6.98
CA ALA A 295 -27.15 -5.47 6.26
C ALA A 295 -25.88 -4.62 6.12
N THR A 296 -24.74 -5.15 6.58
CA THR A 296 -23.43 -4.52 6.42
C THR A 296 -22.58 -5.29 5.40
N LEU A 297 -21.64 -4.59 4.76
CA LEU A 297 -20.73 -5.18 3.78
C LEU A 297 -19.78 -6.18 4.48
N ARG A 298 -19.69 -7.42 3.99
CA ARG A 298 -18.72 -8.43 4.45
C ARG A 298 -17.79 -8.86 3.34
N VAL A 299 -16.49 -8.69 3.57
CA VAL A 299 -15.43 -9.04 2.63
C VAL A 299 -14.49 -10.06 3.26
N LEU A 300 -14.10 -11.07 2.48
CA LEU A 300 -13.06 -12.03 2.85
C LEU A 300 -11.85 -11.83 1.93
N GLU A 301 -10.65 -11.77 2.48
CA GLU A 301 -9.39 -11.88 1.72
C GLU A 301 -8.77 -13.27 1.92
N LEU A 302 -8.43 -13.95 0.82
CA LEU A 302 -7.66 -15.19 0.82
C LEU A 302 -6.20 -14.92 0.48
N GLY A 303 -5.27 -15.42 1.30
CA GLY A 303 -3.83 -15.25 1.06
C GLY A 303 -3.37 -13.81 1.29
N SER A 304 -3.72 -13.24 2.44
CA SER A 304 -3.50 -11.82 2.75
C SER A 304 -2.03 -11.41 2.91
N GLY A 305 -1.12 -12.34 3.22
CA GLY A 305 0.29 -12.05 3.51
C GLY A 305 0.43 -10.98 4.61
N VAL A 306 1.04 -9.84 4.26
CA VAL A 306 1.15 -8.68 5.16
C VAL A 306 -0.17 -7.91 5.37
N GLY A 307 -1.22 -8.22 4.60
CA GLY A 307 -2.56 -7.64 4.70
C GLY A 307 -2.82 -6.40 3.85
N ILE A 308 -1.95 -6.09 2.87
CA ILE A 308 -2.03 -4.84 2.10
C ILE A 308 -3.40 -4.59 1.45
N LEU A 309 -4.02 -5.61 0.90
CA LEU A 309 -5.27 -5.47 0.17
C LEU A 309 -6.47 -5.30 1.12
N GLY A 310 -6.62 -6.14 2.14
CA GLY A 310 -7.71 -6.05 3.11
C GLY A 310 -7.63 -4.80 4.00
N ILE A 311 -6.44 -4.48 4.52
CA ILE A 311 -6.17 -3.26 5.30
C ILE A 311 -6.40 -2.03 4.42
N GLY A 312 -5.87 -2.05 3.19
CA GLY A 312 -6.07 -0.98 2.22
C GLY A 312 -7.54 -0.76 1.89
N LEU A 313 -8.31 -1.82 1.67
CA LEU A 313 -9.75 -1.71 1.44
C LEU A 313 -10.47 -1.08 2.65
N ALA A 314 -10.18 -1.54 3.87
CA ALA A 314 -10.81 -0.97 5.07
C ALA A 314 -10.53 0.54 5.20
N LYS A 315 -9.30 0.97 4.93
CA LYS A 315 -8.95 2.40 4.91
C LYS A 315 -9.69 3.15 3.80
N ILE A 316 -9.77 2.60 2.59
CA ILE A 316 -10.49 3.20 1.46
C ILE A 316 -11.98 3.37 1.78
N LEU A 317 -12.63 2.33 2.35
CA LEU A 317 -14.04 2.39 2.74
C LEU A 317 -14.27 3.43 3.84
N HIS A 318 -13.34 3.55 4.80
CA HIS A 318 -13.39 4.55 5.86
C HIS A 318 -13.35 5.97 5.30
N GLU A 319 -12.43 6.24 4.35
CA GLU A 319 -12.35 7.55 3.70
C GLU A 319 -13.55 7.82 2.79
N ALA A 320 -14.05 6.79 2.08
CA ALA A 320 -15.23 6.92 1.21
C ALA A 320 -16.48 7.33 2.01
N ALA A 321 -16.61 6.84 3.24
CA ALA A 321 -17.70 7.23 4.15
C ALA A 321 -17.64 8.71 4.57
N LYS A 322 -16.46 9.34 4.58
CA LYS A 322 -16.28 10.77 4.93
C LYS A 322 -16.59 11.71 3.77
N VAL A 323 -16.26 11.29 2.55
CA VAL A 323 -16.30 12.14 1.34
C VAL A 323 -17.70 12.23 0.72
N ALA A 324 -18.64 11.39 1.13
CA ALA A 324 -19.90 11.30 0.44
C ALA A 324 -20.84 12.49 0.68
N ASP A 325 -21.43 13.00 -0.40
CA ASP A 325 -22.68 13.76 -0.36
C ASP A 325 -23.68 12.97 0.50
N PRO A 326 -24.27 13.56 1.56
CA PRO A 326 -25.23 12.89 2.43
C PRO A 326 -26.38 12.20 1.69
N SER A 327 -26.69 12.63 0.46
CA SER A 327 -27.73 12.04 -0.39
C SER A 327 -27.28 10.84 -1.25
N ALA A 328 -25.96 10.63 -1.43
CA ALA A 328 -25.37 9.55 -2.22
C ALA A 328 -24.40 8.66 -1.42
N ALA A 329 -24.25 8.92 -0.11
CA ALA A 329 -23.37 8.19 0.79
C ALA A 329 -23.74 6.71 0.90
N VAL A 330 -22.75 5.86 0.63
CA VAL A 330 -22.83 4.45 0.99
C VAL A 330 -22.46 4.35 2.45
N ASP A 331 -23.37 3.80 3.26
CA ASP A 331 -23.11 3.55 4.67
C ASP A 331 -22.22 2.31 4.80
N TYR A 332 -20.96 2.53 5.17
CA TYR A 332 -19.98 1.47 5.43
C TYR A 332 -19.85 1.14 6.92
N ARG A 333 -20.66 1.74 7.79
CA ARG A 333 -20.61 1.49 9.23
C ARG A 333 -20.88 0.02 9.52
N GLY A 334 -20.03 -0.59 10.32
CA GLY A 334 -20.12 -2.01 10.66
C GLY A 334 -19.81 -2.97 9.51
N ALA A 335 -19.21 -2.51 8.40
CA ALA A 335 -18.63 -3.42 7.42
C ALA A 335 -17.52 -4.26 8.07
N THR A 336 -17.34 -5.51 7.63
CA THR A 336 -16.27 -6.40 8.09
C THR A 336 -15.36 -6.75 6.92
N VAL A 337 -14.05 -6.62 7.10
CA VAL A 337 -13.05 -7.21 6.21
C VAL A 337 -12.27 -8.25 7.02
N LEU A 338 -12.41 -9.52 6.64
CA LEU A 338 -11.73 -10.66 7.26
C LEU A 338 -10.53 -11.05 6.41
N LEU A 339 -9.33 -10.88 6.96
CA LEU A 339 -8.09 -11.32 6.35
C LEU A 339 -7.82 -12.78 6.71
N THR A 340 -7.36 -13.58 5.75
CA THR A 340 -6.97 -14.97 6.00
C THR A 340 -5.67 -15.34 5.30
N ASP A 341 -4.87 -16.16 5.98
CA ASP A 341 -3.64 -16.73 5.46
C ASP A 341 -3.24 -17.97 6.30
N LEU A 342 -2.07 -18.53 6.02
CA LEU A 342 -1.43 -19.53 6.87
C LEU A 342 -0.92 -18.89 8.19
N PRO A 343 -0.68 -19.70 9.24
CA PRO A 343 -0.21 -19.20 10.54
C PRO A 343 1.07 -18.35 10.48
N GLU A 344 1.94 -18.56 9.50
CA GLU A 344 3.21 -17.85 9.34
C GLU A 344 3.05 -16.34 9.07
N ALA A 345 1.90 -15.92 8.54
CA ALA A 345 1.57 -14.53 8.22
C ALA A 345 0.82 -13.82 9.36
N GLU A 346 0.25 -14.56 10.32
CA GLU A 346 -0.66 -14.03 11.34
C GLU A 346 -0.07 -12.87 12.15
N GLU A 347 1.16 -13.03 12.65
CA GLU A 347 1.82 -12.01 13.45
C GLU A 347 1.92 -10.68 12.70
N ARG A 348 2.41 -10.73 11.46
CA ARG A 348 2.63 -9.53 10.63
C ARG A 348 1.33 -8.89 10.21
N ALA A 349 0.35 -9.69 9.74
CA ALA A 349 -0.96 -9.19 9.35
C ALA A 349 -1.67 -8.49 10.52
N ARG A 350 -1.68 -9.10 11.72
CA ARG A 350 -2.28 -8.50 12.91
C ARG A 350 -1.56 -7.23 13.37
N SER A 351 -0.23 -7.21 13.31
CA SER A 351 0.56 -6.00 13.60
C SER A 351 0.16 -4.86 12.64
N ASN A 352 0.02 -5.15 11.35
CA ASN A 352 -0.40 -4.15 10.37
C ASN A 352 -1.86 -3.70 10.54
N MET A 353 -2.77 -4.61 10.92
CA MET A 353 -4.14 -4.23 11.25
C MET A 353 -4.19 -3.22 12.42
N ALA A 354 -3.27 -3.35 13.39
CA ALA A 354 -3.19 -2.45 14.54
C ALA A 354 -2.66 -1.04 14.18
N LEU A 355 -2.02 -0.87 13.01
CA LEU A 355 -1.61 0.45 12.51
C LEU A 355 -2.80 1.32 12.09
N LEU A 356 -3.95 0.71 11.79
CA LEU A 356 -5.17 1.44 11.49
C LEU A 356 -5.83 1.93 12.77
N ASP A 357 -5.48 3.16 13.16
CA ASP A 357 -6.20 3.89 14.21
C ASP A 357 -7.46 4.53 13.64
N PHE A 358 -8.58 3.78 13.67
CA PHE A 358 -9.89 4.38 13.46
C PHE A 358 -10.37 5.03 14.76
N ALA A 359 -10.25 6.37 14.87
CA ALA A 359 -10.90 7.13 15.93
C ALA A 359 -12.39 6.72 16.06
N PRO A 360 -12.95 6.65 17.28
CA PRO A 360 -14.21 5.96 17.49
C PRO A 360 -15.38 6.75 16.90
N LEU A 361 -15.91 6.27 15.79
CA LEU A 361 -17.33 6.34 15.41
C LEU A 361 -17.61 5.20 14.40
N ASP A 362 -18.44 4.24 14.80
CA ASP A 362 -19.16 3.28 13.95
C ASP A 362 -18.33 2.58 12.85
N THR A 363 -17.40 1.76 13.32
CA THR A 363 -16.19 1.28 12.65
C THR A 363 -16.40 0.26 11.53
N ILE A 364 -15.47 0.29 10.55
CA ILE A 364 -15.15 -0.87 9.73
C ILE A 364 -14.35 -1.83 10.61
N ARG A 365 -14.81 -3.09 10.71
CA ARG A 365 -14.18 -4.14 11.50
C ARG A 365 -13.14 -4.87 10.67
N LEU A 366 -11.91 -4.89 11.18
CA LEU A 366 -10.86 -5.75 10.67
C LEU A 366 -10.76 -7.00 11.55
N GLU A 367 -10.86 -8.15 10.91
CA GLU A 367 -10.74 -9.45 11.56
C GLU A 367 -9.65 -10.27 10.86
N TYR A 368 -9.07 -11.24 11.58
CA TYR A 368 -8.09 -12.16 11.01
C TYR A 368 -8.33 -13.59 11.49
N ALA A 369 -8.24 -14.55 10.58
CA ALA A 369 -8.30 -15.98 10.87
C ALA A 369 -7.31 -16.77 10.00
N ASN A 370 -6.69 -17.81 10.56
CA ASN A 370 -5.89 -18.73 9.77
C ASN A 370 -6.81 -19.60 8.88
N LEU A 371 -6.44 -19.78 7.62
CA LEU A 371 -7.12 -20.62 6.65
C LEU A 371 -6.11 -21.23 5.68
N ASP A 372 -5.85 -22.52 5.83
CA ASP A 372 -5.18 -23.32 4.81
C ASP A 372 -6.20 -23.71 3.73
N TRP A 373 -5.87 -23.50 2.46
CA TRP A 373 -6.74 -23.89 1.34
C TRP A 373 -6.91 -25.41 1.23
N GLN A 374 -5.96 -26.20 1.73
CA GLN A 374 -6.11 -27.67 1.83
C GLN A 374 -7.25 -28.05 2.78
N ASP A 375 -7.43 -27.31 3.87
CA ASP A 375 -8.54 -27.49 4.78
C ASP A 375 -9.83 -26.85 4.21
N GLY A 376 -9.71 -25.64 3.66
CA GLY A 376 -10.82 -24.89 3.09
C GLY A 376 -11.55 -25.64 1.98
N HIS A 377 -10.82 -26.34 1.09
CA HIS A 377 -11.44 -27.10 0.01
C HIS A 377 -12.22 -28.33 0.49
N LEU A 378 -11.93 -28.82 1.69
CA LEU A 378 -12.67 -29.88 2.36
C LEU A 378 -13.89 -29.35 3.13
N GLY A 379 -14.10 -28.03 3.15
CA GLY A 379 -15.13 -27.36 3.92
C GLY A 379 -14.77 -27.20 5.40
N HIS A 380 -13.50 -27.39 5.77
CA HIS A 380 -13.03 -27.16 7.13
C HIS A 380 -12.70 -25.69 7.31
N PHE A 381 -13.63 -24.96 7.91
CA PHE A 381 -13.49 -23.54 8.18
C PHE A 381 -13.49 -23.27 9.69
N GLY A 382 -12.61 -22.39 10.14
CA GLY A 382 -12.63 -21.88 11.51
C GLY A 382 -13.85 -20.98 11.78
N PRO A 383 -14.18 -20.74 13.06
CA PRO A 383 -15.36 -19.96 13.46
C PRO A 383 -15.34 -18.50 12.98
N GLY A 384 -14.15 -17.95 12.67
CA GLY A 384 -14.03 -16.62 12.06
C GLY A 384 -14.47 -16.56 10.61
N VAL A 385 -14.30 -17.65 9.85
CA VAL A 385 -14.67 -17.73 8.43
C VAL A 385 -16.13 -18.16 8.26
N VAL A 386 -16.55 -19.18 9.00
CA VAL A 386 -17.95 -19.66 8.99
C VAL A 386 -18.52 -19.57 10.40
N ALA A 387 -19.36 -18.55 10.61
CA ALA A 387 -20.07 -18.32 11.86
C ALA A 387 -21.29 -19.25 12.02
N SER A 388 -21.85 -19.30 13.22
CA SER A 388 -23.13 -19.96 13.51
C SER A 388 -24.12 -18.92 14.09
N PRO A 389 -25.20 -18.56 13.38
CA PRO A 389 -25.58 -19.03 12.04
C PRO A 389 -24.61 -18.55 10.93
N PRO A 390 -24.52 -19.27 9.79
CA PRO A 390 -23.65 -18.88 8.68
C PRO A 390 -23.98 -17.48 8.15
N GLN A 391 -22.95 -16.68 7.91
CA GLN A 391 -23.08 -15.36 7.32
C GLN A 391 -22.38 -15.31 5.95
N PRO A 392 -23.06 -14.83 4.89
CA PRO A 392 -22.50 -14.69 3.55
C PRO A 392 -21.41 -13.61 3.47
N PHE A 393 -20.47 -13.76 2.54
CA PHE A 393 -19.51 -12.72 2.16
C PHE A 393 -19.94 -12.10 0.84
N ASP A 394 -20.19 -10.79 0.82
CA ASP A 394 -20.59 -10.07 -0.40
C ASP A 394 -19.50 -10.14 -1.49
N LEU A 395 -18.24 -10.22 -1.06
CA LEU A 395 -17.08 -10.26 -1.93
C LEU A 395 -15.96 -11.09 -1.29
N VAL A 396 -15.31 -11.94 -2.09
CA VAL A 396 -14.05 -12.60 -1.75
C VAL A 396 -12.94 -12.01 -2.61
N MET A 397 -11.82 -11.62 -2.02
CA MET A 397 -10.71 -10.97 -2.69
C MET A 397 -9.45 -11.81 -2.58
N LEU A 398 -8.61 -11.79 -3.61
CA LEU A 398 -7.27 -12.35 -3.57
C LEU A 398 -6.37 -11.61 -4.55
N SER A 399 -5.10 -11.49 -4.17
CA SER A 399 -4.08 -10.79 -4.93
C SER A 399 -2.83 -11.65 -5.01
N ASP A 400 -2.41 -11.94 -6.24
CA ASP A 400 -1.19 -12.69 -6.55
C ASP A 400 -1.10 -14.10 -5.95
N CYS A 401 -2.24 -14.72 -5.65
CA CYS A 401 -2.32 -16.06 -5.06
C CYS A 401 -2.17 -17.21 -6.09
N THR A 402 -1.66 -16.94 -7.30
CA THR A 402 -1.67 -17.89 -8.43
C THR A 402 -0.30 -18.45 -8.78
N TYR A 403 0.77 -17.97 -8.13
CA TYR A 403 2.16 -18.37 -8.43
C TYR A 403 2.46 -19.85 -8.15
N ASN A 404 1.80 -20.45 -7.15
CA ASN A 404 1.95 -21.86 -6.81
C ASN A 404 0.84 -22.68 -7.48
N VAL A 405 1.15 -23.20 -8.68
CA VAL A 405 0.15 -23.91 -9.50
C VAL A 405 -0.39 -25.19 -8.86
N ASP A 406 0.39 -25.83 -7.98
CA ASP A 406 -0.03 -27.03 -7.25
C ASP A 406 -1.17 -26.75 -6.25
N MET A 407 -1.31 -25.49 -5.84
CA MET A 407 -2.34 -25.05 -4.90
C MET A 407 -3.63 -24.57 -5.58
N LEU A 408 -3.67 -24.43 -6.91
CA LEU A 408 -4.85 -23.94 -7.63
C LEU A 408 -6.10 -24.82 -7.43
N PRO A 409 -6.02 -26.17 -7.43
CA PRO A 409 -7.18 -27.01 -7.14
C PRO A 409 -7.75 -26.76 -5.73
N ALA A 410 -6.88 -26.63 -4.74
CA ALA A 410 -7.27 -26.34 -3.35
C ALA A 410 -7.88 -24.94 -3.23
N LEU A 411 -7.33 -23.94 -3.92
CA LEU A 411 -7.88 -22.58 -3.96
C LEU A 411 -9.30 -22.55 -4.55
N VAL A 412 -9.50 -23.13 -5.73
CA VAL A 412 -10.82 -23.18 -6.40
C VAL A 412 -11.83 -24.00 -5.60
N GLY A 413 -11.38 -25.11 -5.00
CA GLY A 413 -12.18 -25.91 -4.09
C GLY A 413 -12.59 -25.13 -2.83
N THR A 414 -11.69 -24.34 -2.25
CA THR A 414 -11.97 -23.46 -1.09
C THR A 414 -13.06 -22.44 -1.42
N LEU A 415 -12.95 -21.74 -2.57
CA LEU A 415 -13.97 -20.78 -3.02
C LEU A 415 -15.35 -21.45 -3.13
N SER A 416 -15.38 -22.66 -3.68
CA SER A 416 -16.59 -23.46 -3.88
C SER A 416 -17.22 -23.93 -2.56
N ALA A 417 -16.38 -24.40 -1.64
CA ALA A 417 -16.79 -24.88 -0.33
C ALA A 417 -17.27 -23.72 0.56
N LEU A 418 -16.62 -22.55 0.47
CA LEU A 418 -17.02 -21.34 1.20
C LEU A 418 -18.43 -20.89 0.84
N GLN A 419 -18.76 -20.86 -0.46
CA GLN A 419 -20.12 -20.53 -0.93
C GLN A 419 -21.17 -21.48 -0.32
N THR A 420 -20.84 -22.77 -0.26
CA THR A 420 -21.72 -23.79 0.31
C THR A 420 -21.86 -23.62 1.83
N ALA A 421 -20.75 -23.44 2.54
CA ALA A 421 -20.72 -23.32 4.00
C ALA A 421 -21.41 -22.05 4.52
N THR A 422 -21.44 -20.99 3.70
CA THR A 422 -22.10 -19.71 4.02
C THR A 422 -23.54 -19.63 3.51
N ASN A 423 -24.08 -20.73 2.95
CA ASN A 423 -25.42 -20.80 2.34
C ASN A 423 -25.68 -19.69 1.30
N GLN A 424 -24.64 -19.33 0.54
CA GLN A 424 -24.68 -18.21 -0.37
C GLN A 424 -25.11 -18.64 -1.78
N THR A 425 -26.24 -18.10 -2.25
CA THR A 425 -26.77 -18.43 -3.59
C THR A 425 -25.89 -17.90 -4.71
N THR A 426 -25.20 -16.78 -4.49
CA THR A 426 -24.34 -16.13 -5.48
C THR A 426 -23.09 -15.60 -4.81
N GLN A 427 -21.93 -16.15 -5.15
CA GLN A 427 -20.63 -15.70 -4.64
C GLN A 427 -19.88 -14.96 -5.74
N ARG A 428 -19.24 -13.85 -5.37
CA ARG A 428 -18.36 -13.10 -6.27
C ARG A 428 -16.95 -13.04 -5.73
N VAL A 429 -16.01 -13.05 -6.68
CA VAL A 429 -14.57 -13.08 -6.41
C VAL A 429 -13.89 -11.98 -7.22
N LEU A 430 -13.08 -11.15 -6.56
CA LEU A 430 -12.13 -10.25 -7.19
C LEU A 430 -10.74 -10.89 -7.11
N LEU A 431 -10.16 -11.20 -8.27
CA LEU A 431 -8.81 -11.72 -8.39
C LEU A 431 -7.94 -10.69 -9.09
N THR A 432 -6.80 -10.37 -8.51
CA THR A 432 -5.73 -9.66 -9.22
C THR A 432 -4.48 -10.52 -9.25
N LYS A 433 -3.75 -10.49 -10.37
CA LYS A 433 -2.52 -11.27 -10.52
C LYS A 433 -1.54 -10.62 -11.46
N LYS A 434 -0.26 -10.87 -11.21
CA LYS A 434 0.83 -10.69 -12.17
C LYS A 434 1.12 -12.06 -12.78
N THR A 435 0.86 -12.24 -14.08
CA THR A 435 1.16 -13.51 -14.75
C THR A 435 2.68 -13.70 -14.83
N ARG A 436 3.19 -14.80 -14.27
CA ARG A 436 4.62 -15.16 -14.23
C ARG A 436 4.94 -16.36 -15.11
N HIS A 437 3.99 -17.28 -15.25
CA HIS A 437 4.17 -18.47 -16.07
C HIS A 437 2.87 -18.91 -16.73
N GLU A 438 2.96 -19.47 -17.94
CA GLU A 438 1.81 -19.97 -18.72
C GLU A 438 0.97 -21.02 -17.96
N SER A 439 1.59 -21.74 -17.02
CA SER A 439 0.90 -22.76 -16.20
C SER A 439 -0.19 -22.18 -15.29
N GLU A 440 -0.16 -20.87 -15.01
CA GLU A 440 -1.21 -20.20 -14.23
C GLU A 440 -2.55 -20.16 -14.96
N GLU A 441 -2.56 -20.36 -16.28
CA GLU A 441 -3.79 -20.46 -17.07
C GLU A 441 -4.69 -21.64 -16.65
N LEU A 442 -4.11 -22.64 -15.98
CA LEU A 442 -4.84 -23.75 -15.37
C LEU A 442 -5.95 -23.26 -14.42
N LEU A 443 -5.75 -22.12 -13.74
CA LEU A 443 -6.74 -21.53 -12.85
C LEU A 443 -8.08 -21.30 -13.56
N PHE A 444 -8.07 -20.76 -14.78
CA PHE A 444 -9.30 -20.43 -15.50
C PHE A 444 -10.06 -21.69 -15.93
N ILE A 445 -9.33 -22.76 -16.25
CA ILE A 445 -9.92 -24.08 -16.53
C ILE A 445 -10.60 -24.62 -15.27
N LEU A 446 -9.91 -24.62 -14.14
CA LEU A 446 -10.44 -25.10 -12.86
C LEU A 446 -11.67 -24.30 -12.39
N LEU A 447 -11.62 -22.97 -12.49
CA LEU A 447 -12.74 -22.09 -12.16
C LEU A 447 -13.97 -22.40 -13.03
N LYS A 448 -13.78 -22.50 -14.35
CA LYS A 448 -14.85 -22.84 -15.30
C LYS A 448 -15.47 -24.20 -14.98
N ASP A 449 -14.66 -25.22 -14.73
CA ASP A 449 -15.11 -26.57 -14.42
C ASP A 449 -15.87 -26.63 -13.08
N ALA A 450 -15.48 -25.79 -12.12
CA ALA A 450 -16.20 -25.59 -10.86
C ALA A 450 -17.44 -24.68 -10.98
N GLY A 451 -17.80 -24.23 -12.18
CA GLY A 451 -19.01 -23.44 -12.47
C GLY A 451 -18.88 -21.94 -12.24
N TRP A 452 -17.67 -21.42 -12.05
CA TRP A 452 -17.41 -19.98 -11.98
C TRP A 452 -17.41 -19.37 -13.38
N LYS A 453 -18.06 -18.20 -13.50
CA LYS A 453 -18.15 -17.42 -14.73
C LYS A 453 -17.36 -16.13 -14.55
N MET A 454 -16.53 -15.79 -15.53
CA MET A 454 -15.86 -14.49 -15.57
C MET A 454 -16.89 -13.43 -15.97
N LEU A 455 -17.16 -12.48 -15.08
CA LEU A 455 -18.03 -11.32 -15.34
C LEU A 455 -17.26 -10.22 -16.06
N ALA A 456 -15.98 -10.03 -15.70
CA ALA A 456 -15.10 -9.07 -16.34
C ALA A 456 -13.63 -9.44 -16.07
N GLY A 457 -12.73 -9.12 -17.00
CA GLY A 457 -11.28 -9.28 -16.84
C GLY A 457 -10.56 -9.57 -18.16
N GLY A 458 -9.23 -9.62 -18.14
CA GLY A 458 -8.38 -10.02 -19.28
C GLY A 458 -8.25 -9.03 -20.44
N GLY A 459 -9.09 -7.98 -20.52
CA GLY A 459 -9.07 -7.03 -21.64
C GLY A 459 -8.36 -5.69 -21.37
N HIS A 460 -8.11 -5.32 -20.11
CA HIS A 460 -7.56 -4.02 -19.74
C HIS A 460 -6.58 -4.16 -18.57
N PRO A 461 -5.41 -4.76 -18.80
CA PRO A 461 -4.44 -4.97 -17.74
C PRO A 461 -3.83 -3.63 -17.31
N ILE A 462 -3.54 -3.47 -16.01
CA ILE A 462 -2.90 -2.27 -15.47
C ILE A 462 -1.39 -2.41 -15.70
N ARG A 463 -0.84 -1.55 -16.56
CA ARG A 463 0.60 -1.50 -16.82
C ARG A 463 1.35 -1.10 -15.56
N LEU A 464 2.32 -1.92 -15.17
CA LEU A 464 3.23 -1.57 -14.10
C LEU A 464 4.22 -0.51 -14.60
N PRO A 465 4.45 0.56 -13.84
CA PRO A 465 5.49 1.52 -14.17
C PRO A 465 6.84 0.91 -13.81
N VAL A 466 7.43 0.18 -14.75
CA VAL A 466 8.79 -0.39 -14.63
C VAL A 466 9.81 0.59 -15.22
N LEU A 467 11.00 0.68 -14.60
CA LEU A 467 12.04 1.65 -14.94
C LEU A 467 13.06 1.13 -15.97
N ASP A 468 13.07 -0.18 -16.24
CA ASP A 468 13.98 -0.81 -17.17
C ASP A 468 13.29 -1.04 -18.53
N ASP A 469 14.10 -1.21 -19.58
CA ASP A 469 13.63 -1.48 -20.96
C ASP A 469 13.13 -2.93 -21.14
N ASN A 470 12.77 -3.62 -20.06
CA ASN A 470 12.32 -5.01 -20.09
C ASN A 470 10.84 -5.11 -20.48
N ASP A 471 10.43 -6.35 -20.80
CA ASP A 471 9.08 -6.71 -21.24
C ASP A 471 7.98 -6.02 -20.40
N GLU A 472 6.92 -5.61 -21.09
CA GLU A 472 5.75 -4.97 -20.48
C GLU A 472 5.20 -5.86 -19.36
N GLN A 473 5.28 -5.37 -18.12
CA GLN A 473 4.70 -6.07 -16.97
C GLN A 473 3.35 -5.47 -16.64
N THR A 474 2.37 -6.33 -16.41
CA THR A 474 1.01 -5.88 -16.14
C THR A 474 0.36 -6.63 -14.99
N ILE A 475 -0.55 -5.97 -14.29
CA ILE A 475 -1.45 -6.58 -13.32
C ILE A 475 -2.82 -6.73 -13.97
N GLU A 476 -3.31 -7.96 -14.03
CA GLU A 476 -4.64 -8.26 -14.53
C GLU A 476 -5.64 -8.25 -13.38
N VAL A 477 -6.84 -7.75 -13.66
CA VAL A 477 -7.97 -7.69 -12.71
C VAL A 477 -9.13 -8.49 -13.28
N PHE A 478 -9.61 -9.47 -12.51
CA PHE A 478 -10.69 -10.35 -12.88
C PHE A 478 -11.79 -10.34 -11.83
N ILE A 479 -13.04 -10.39 -12.29
CA ILE A 479 -14.23 -10.55 -11.48
C ILE A 479 -14.91 -11.84 -11.91
N PHE A 480 -15.09 -12.77 -10.97
CA PHE A 480 -15.82 -14.01 -11.19
C PHE A 480 -17.10 -14.05 -10.36
N GLU A 481 -18.08 -14.80 -10.85
CA GLU A 481 -19.32 -15.09 -10.15
C GLU A 481 -19.68 -16.57 -10.29
N ARG A 482 -20.23 -17.14 -9.21
CA ARG A 482 -20.86 -18.46 -9.23
C ARG A 482 -22.24 -18.40 -8.59
N THR A 483 -23.22 -18.96 -9.28
CA THR A 483 -24.61 -19.09 -8.80
C THR A 483 -24.99 -20.56 -8.71
N ILE A 484 -25.56 -20.97 -7.57
CA ILE A 484 -26.02 -22.35 -7.30
C ILE A 484 -27.54 -22.43 -7.37
#